data_AF-A0A2V7XWY9-F1
#
_entry.id   AF-A0A2V7XWY9-F1
#
_cell.length_a   1.000
_cell.length_b   1.000
_cell.length_c   1.000
_cell.angle_alpha   90.00
_cell.angle_beta   90.00
_cell.angle_gamma   90.00
#
_symmetry.space_group_name_H-M   'P 1'
#
loop_
_entity.id
_entity.type
_entity.pdbx_description
1 polymer ?
#
loop_
_entity_poly.entity_id
_entity_poly.type
_entity_poly.pdbx_seq_one_letter_code
_entity_poly.pdbx_strand_id
1 'polypeptide(L)' 'MKRPWIDHYDYWVQQHMNYPRRPLGEILKLTASDVPDRPATAFLGATLTWAEVKERTDRLATALARW' A
#
# COMPACT_ATOMS: atom_id res chain seq x y z
N MET A 1 -16.61 16.71 -10.99
CA MET A 1 -15.26 16.81 -11.59
C MET A 1 -15.14 15.79 -12.71
N LYS A 2 -14.74 16.21 -13.90
CA LYS A 2 -14.47 15.29 -15.02
C LYS A 2 -13.18 14.51 -14.71
N ARG A 3 -13.16 13.21 -15.00
CA ARG A 3 -11.99 12.31 -14.81
C ARG A 3 -11.41 11.98 -16.18
N PRO A 4 -10.58 12.85 -16.79
CA PRO A 4 -10.18 12.73 -18.19
C PRO A 4 -9.41 11.43 -18.51
N TRP A 5 -8.80 10.79 -17.52
CA TRP A 5 -8.14 9.50 -17.70
C TRP A 5 -9.10 8.34 -18.01
N ILE A 6 -10.38 8.45 -17.63
CA ILE A 6 -11.40 7.44 -17.90
C ILE A 6 -11.65 7.30 -19.40
N ASP A 7 -11.55 8.40 -20.15
CA ASP A 7 -11.77 8.43 -21.60
C ASP A 7 -10.70 7.62 -22.36
N HIS A 8 -9.61 7.26 -21.70
CA HIS A 8 -8.49 6.46 -22.23
C HIS A 8 -8.44 5.03 -21.68
N TYR A 9 -9.44 4.59 -20.91
CA TYR A 9 -9.53 3.21 -20.46
C TYR A 9 -10.01 2.31 -21.59
N ASP A 10 -9.48 1.09 -21.66
CA ASP A 10 -10.05 0.07 -22.53
C ASP A 10 -11.51 -0.20 -22.16
N TYR A 11 -12.35 -0.52 -23.15
CA TYR A 11 -13.80 -0.63 -22.96
C TYR A 11 -14.22 -1.68 -21.92
N TRP A 12 -13.36 -2.66 -21.64
CA TRP A 12 -13.59 -3.72 -20.65
C TRP A 12 -13.12 -3.36 -19.24
N VAL A 13 -12.41 -2.23 -19.05
CA VAL A 13 -11.90 -1.81 -17.75
C VAL A 13 -12.98 -1.06 -17.00
N GLN A 14 -13.35 -1.60 -15.83
CA GLN A 14 -14.30 -0.93 -14.96
C GLN A 14 -13.72 0.38 -14.41
N GLN A 15 -14.47 1.46 -14.55
CA GLN A 15 -14.11 2.77 -14.01
C GLN A 15 -14.14 2.82 -12.47
N HIS A 16 -14.85 1.86 -11.86
CA HIS A 16 -15.01 1.75 -10.42
C HIS A 16 -15.18 0.28 -10.02
N MET A 17 -14.58 -0.09 -8.90
CA MET A 17 -14.77 -1.37 -8.22
C MET A 17 -15.26 -1.11 -6.80
N ASN A 18 -15.86 -2.11 -6.17
CA ASN A 18 -16.20 -2.01 -4.76
C ASN A 18 -14.91 -2.10 -3.91
N TYR A 19 -14.42 -0.96 -3.44
CA TYR A 19 -13.22 -0.90 -2.62
C TYR A 19 -13.58 -1.08 -1.14
N PRO A 20 -12.74 -1.75 -0.34
CA PRO A 20 -12.91 -1.78 1.09
C PRO A 20 -12.86 -0.36 1.65
N ARG A 21 -13.73 -0.04 2.61
CA ARG A 21 -13.71 1.24 3.35
C ARG A 21 -12.62 1.24 4.42
N ARG A 22 -11.40 0.85 4.04
CA ARG A 22 -10.24 0.69 4.92
C ARG A 22 -9.05 1.48 4.39
N PRO A 23 -8.40 2.30 5.22
CA PRO A 23 -7.19 3.01 4.82
C PRO A 23 -6.06 2.03 4.47
N LEU A 24 -5.21 2.40 3.51
CA LEU A 24 -4.09 1.57 3.09
C LEU A 24 -3.12 1.25 4.25
N GLY A 25 -2.89 2.20 5.16
CA GLY A 25 -2.06 1.98 6.35
C GLY A 25 -2.62 0.90 7.28
N GLU A 26 -3.95 0.75 7.35
CA GLU A 26 -4.59 -0.30 8.13
C GLU A 26 -4.43 -1.68 7.47
N ILE A 27 -4.49 -1.73 6.14
CA ILE A 27 -4.21 -2.95 5.36
C ILE A 27 -2.77 -3.40 5.63
N LEU A 28 -1.79 -2.49 5.53
CA LEU A 28 -0.39 -2.79 5.86
C LEU A 28 -0.22 -3.29 7.29
N LYS A 29 -0.90 -2.66 8.25
CA LYS A 29 -0.85 -3.06 9.67
C LYS A 29 -1.34 -4.49 9.88
N LEU A 30 -2.46 -4.87 9.26
CA LEU A 30 -2.98 -6.24 9.38
C LEU A 30 -2.05 -7.25 8.72
N THR A 31 -1.60 -7.00 7.49
CA THR A 31 -0.71 -7.94 6.79
C THR A 31 0.59 -8.17 7.58
N ALA A 32 1.17 -7.13 8.16
CA ALA A 32 2.35 -7.25 9.01
C ALA A 32 2.10 -8.02 10.32
N SER A 33 0.87 -8.08 10.79
CA SER A 33 0.47 -8.89 11.95
C SER A 33 0.21 -10.35 11.57
N ASP A 34 -0.41 -10.58 10.41
CA ASP A 34 -0.82 -11.91 9.95
C ASP A 34 0.37 -12.73 9.44
N VAL A 35 1.31 -12.07 8.75
CA VAL A 35 2.44 -12.73 8.07
C VAL A 35 3.76 -11.98 8.25
N PRO A 36 4.20 -11.75 9.51
CA PRO A 36 5.30 -10.84 9.82
C PRO A 36 6.61 -11.19 9.10
N ASP A 37 6.93 -12.48 9.00
CA ASP A 37 8.20 -12.98 8.46
C ASP A 37 8.18 -13.21 6.95
N ARG A 38 7.02 -13.05 6.28
CA ARG A 38 6.95 -13.23 4.82
C ARG A 38 7.62 -12.06 4.11
N PRO A 39 8.37 -12.31 3.01
CA PRO A 39 8.97 -11.25 2.22
C PRO A 39 7.87 -10.37 1.59
N ALA A 40 7.99 -9.06 1.78
CA ALA A 40 7.10 -8.02 1.27
C ALA A 40 7.70 -7.29 0.07
N THR A 41 9.04 -7.18 0.01
CA THR A 41 9.75 -6.52 -1.09
C THR A 41 10.84 -7.42 -1.67
N ALA A 42 11.15 -7.19 -2.94
CA ALA A 42 12.30 -7.75 -3.63
C ALA A 42 12.93 -6.64 -4.48
N PHE A 43 13.98 -6.01 -3.97
CA PHE A 43 14.62 -4.86 -4.61
C PHE A 43 16.14 -4.99 -4.57
N LEU A 44 16.75 -5.10 -5.74
CA LEU A 44 18.22 -5.17 -5.92
C LEU A 44 18.89 -6.25 -5.03
N GLY A 45 18.28 -7.42 -4.92
CA GLY A 45 18.79 -8.52 -4.08
C GLY A 45 18.55 -8.35 -2.59
N ALA A 46 18.04 -7.19 -2.14
CA ALA A 46 17.54 -7.00 -0.80
C ALA A 46 16.06 -7.38 -0.73
N THR A 47 15.68 -7.97 0.41
CA THR A 47 14.28 -8.25 0.75
C THR A 47 13.99 -7.66 2.10
N LEU A 48 12.75 -7.19 2.28
CA LEU A 48 12.21 -6.82 3.58
C LEU A 48 11.00 -7.69 3.87
N THR A 49 10.82 -8.07 5.13
CA THR A 49 9.61 -8.73 5.60
C THR A 49 8.46 -7.72 5.78
N TRP A 50 7.23 -8.21 5.91
CA TRP A 50 6.09 -7.33 6.20
C TRP A 50 6.24 -6.57 7.52
N ALA A 51 6.85 -7.19 8.54
CA ALA A 51 7.13 -6.54 9.81
C ALA A 51 8.13 -5.37 9.62
N GLU A 52 9.21 -5.58 8.87
CA GLU A 52 10.24 -4.56 8.63
C GLU A 52 9.72 -3.38 7.80
N VAL A 53 8.89 -3.66 6.79
CA VAL A 53 8.24 -2.60 6.01
C VAL A 53 7.37 -1.74 6.91
N LYS A 54 6.54 -2.36 7.76
CA LYS A 54 5.68 -1.63 8.69
C LYS A 54 6.50 -0.76 9.64
N GLU A 55 7.56 -1.28 10.24
CA GLU A 55 8.42 -0.53 11.16
C GLU A 55 9.04 0.69 10.47
N ARG A 56 9.57 0.52 9.26
CA ARG A 56 10.16 1.61 8.47
C ARG A 56 9.12 2.67 8.10
N THR A 57 7.92 2.24 7.69
CA THR A 57 6.80 3.16 7.39
C THR A 57 6.38 3.96 8.61
N ASP A 58 6.23 3.32 9.79
CA ASP A 58 5.83 4.00 11.02
C ASP A 58 6.89 5.02 11.46
N ARG A 59 8.18 4.68 11.37
CA ARG A 59 9.28 5.62 11.64
C ARG A 59 9.28 6.83 10.71
N LEU A 60 9.09 6.61 9.41
CA LEU A 60 9.02 7.70 8.42
C LEU A 60 7.79 8.58 8.66
N ALA A 61 6.61 7.99 8.86
CA ALA A 61 5.38 8.72 9.14
C ALA A 61 5.51 9.59 10.41
N THR A 62 6.15 9.05 11.46
CA THR A 62 6.41 9.79 12.71
C THR A 62 7.34 10.98 12.47
N ALA A 63 8.38 10.82 11.65
CA ALA A 63 9.28 11.91 11.30
C ALA A 63 8.57 13.01 10.50
N LEU A 64 7.76 12.63 9.51
CA LEU A 64 6.99 13.57 8.67
C LEU A 64 5.89 14.30 9.45
N ALA A 65 5.26 13.66 10.43
CA ALA A 65 4.23 14.28 11.26
C ALA A 65 4.79 15.33 12.24
N ARG A 66 6.10 15.33 12.48
CA ARG A 66 6.80 16.28 13.36
C ARG A 66 7.45 17.43 12.59
N TRP A 67 7.36 17.41 11.26
CA TRP A 67 7.82 18.45 10.35
C TRP A 67 6.70 19.49 10.15
#